data_AF-A0A7Y0B7F1-F1
#
_entry.id   AF-A0A7Y0B7F1-F1
#
_cell.length_a   1.000
_cell.length_b   1.000
_cell.length_c   1.000
_cell.angle_alpha   90.00
_cell.angle_beta   90.00
_cell.angle_gamma   90.00
#
_symmetry.space_group_name_H-M   'P 1'
#
loop_
_entity.id
_entity.type
_entity.pdbx_description
1 polymer ?
#
loop_
_entity_poly.entity_id
_entity_poly.type
_entity_poly.pdbx_seq_one_letter_code
_entity_poly.pdbx_strand_id
1 'polypeptide(L)'
;MKRSFLRLALAFTAVLGLMGLGSVGTASAAGTAVATTQYFSGFGTGSSVWTAESSAYNDAYTKASFAGYARYTCRQSGIPYTRQISPYMYWSNVTVSCTKWT
;
A
#
# COMPACT_ATOMS: atom_id res chain seq x y z
N MET A 1 -27.34 30.95 18.81
CA MET A 1 -27.69 29.72 19.54
C MET A 1 -26.40 29.13 20.11
N LYS A 2 -26.23 29.18 21.44
CA LYS A 2 -25.05 28.69 22.18
C LYS A 2 -25.29 27.23 22.60
N ARG A 3 -24.34 26.32 22.33
CA ARG A 3 -24.24 24.99 22.96
C ARG A 3 -22.85 24.82 23.60
N SER A 4 -22.70 25.52 24.72
CA SER A 4 -22.28 25.02 26.02
C SER A 4 -21.77 23.57 26.19
N PHE A 5 -20.60 23.48 26.85
CA PHE A 5 -20.11 22.49 27.83
C PHE A 5 -19.74 21.09 27.28
N LEU A 6 -18.59 20.48 27.59
CA LEU A 6 -17.98 20.28 28.91
C LEU A 6 -16.47 19.98 28.77
N ARG A 7 -15.64 20.63 29.60
CA ARG A 7 -14.26 20.20 29.92
C ARG A 7 -14.32 19.32 31.16
N LEU A 8 -13.71 18.15 31.17
CA LEU A 8 -13.24 17.41 32.36
C LEU A 8 -12.39 16.24 31.84
N ALA A 9 -11.06 16.23 31.93
CA ALA A 9 -10.16 16.27 33.09
C ALA A 9 -10.15 14.97 33.92
N LEU A 10 -8.93 14.62 34.33
CA LEU A 10 -8.44 13.57 35.24
C LEU A 10 -8.05 12.23 34.57
N ALA A 11 -6.76 11.89 34.47
CA ALA A 11 -5.69 11.74 35.47
C ALA A 11 -5.70 10.37 36.18
N PHE A 12 -4.56 9.68 36.01
CA PHE A 12 -3.91 8.74 36.94
C PHE A 12 -4.70 7.53 37.46
N THR A 13 -4.25 6.35 37.02
CA THR A 13 -4.00 5.23 37.93
C THR A 13 -2.84 4.40 37.40
N ALA A 14 -1.63 4.73 37.86
CA ALA A 14 -0.58 3.73 38.00
C ALA A 14 -0.92 2.92 39.26
N VAL A 15 -1.20 1.63 39.12
CA VAL A 15 -1.22 0.70 40.25
C VAL A 15 -0.35 -0.48 39.85
N LEU A 16 0.80 -0.59 40.53
CA LEU A 16 1.53 -1.82 40.67
C LEU A 16 0.59 -2.86 41.29
N GLY A 17 0.22 -3.86 40.51
CA GLY A 17 -0.34 -5.12 40.99
C GLY A 17 0.62 -6.24 40.67
N LEU A 18 1.69 -6.37 41.46
CA LEU A 18 2.47 -7.60 41.50
C LEU A 18 1.64 -8.64 42.27
N MET A 19 1.66 -9.89 41.78
CA MET A 19 1.10 -11.13 42.35
C MET A 19 -0.31 -11.52 41.93
N GLY A 20 -0.36 -12.33 40.88
CA GLY A 20 -1.46 -13.21 40.52
C GLY A 20 -0.93 -14.33 39.62
N LEU A 21 -0.36 -15.38 40.24
CA LEU A 21 -0.11 -16.65 39.57
C LEU A 21 -1.45 -17.24 39.12
N GLY A 22 -1.62 -17.46 37.81
CA GLY A 22 -2.69 -18.32 37.29
C GLY A 22 -3.64 -17.65 36.31
N SER A 23 -3.18 -17.43 35.09
CA SER A 23 -3.83 -17.86 33.85
C SER A 23 -3.05 -17.25 32.70
N VAL A 24 -2.43 -18.12 31.89
CA VAL A 24 -1.87 -17.76 30.58
C VAL A 24 -3.02 -17.39 29.63
N GLY A 25 -3.64 -16.25 29.89
CA GLY A 25 -4.39 -15.53 28.87
C GLY A 25 -3.34 -14.84 28.02
N THR A 26 -3.03 -15.41 26.88
CA THR A 26 -2.11 -14.84 25.89
C THR A 26 -2.50 -13.40 25.66
N ALA A 27 -1.70 -12.47 26.19
CA ALA A 27 -1.57 -11.16 25.62
C ALA A 27 -1.31 -11.41 24.14
N SER A 28 -2.31 -11.14 23.29
CA SER A 28 -2.10 -11.03 21.86
C SER A 28 -1.02 -9.97 21.72
N ALA A 29 0.22 -10.44 21.54
CA ALA A 29 1.28 -9.59 21.08
C ALA A 29 0.70 -8.91 19.86
N ALA A 30 0.51 -7.59 19.94
CA ALA A 30 0.25 -6.78 18.78
C ALA A 30 1.44 -7.03 17.86
N GLY A 31 1.28 -7.99 16.94
CA GLY A 31 2.31 -8.36 16.00
C GLY A 31 2.69 -7.08 15.28
N THR A 32 3.96 -6.71 15.36
CA THR A 32 4.50 -5.60 14.59
C THR A 32 4.21 -5.91 13.13
N ALA A 33 3.22 -5.24 12.54
CA ALA A 33 2.81 -5.50 11.17
C ALA A 33 4.04 -5.31 10.27
N VAL A 34 4.47 -6.36 9.60
CA VAL A 34 5.68 -6.33 8.78
C VAL A 34 5.29 -5.73 7.42
N ALA A 35 5.88 -4.58 7.08
CA ALA A 35 5.71 -3.99 5.76
C ALA A 35 6.51 -4.78 4.72
N THR A 36 5.82 -5.47 3.82
CA THR A 36 6.44 -6.13 2.68
C THR A 36 6.27 -5.26 1.44
N THR A 37 7.38 -4.78 0.87
CA THR A 37 7.39 -4.03 -0.40
C THR A 37 7.89 -4.90 -1.54
N GLN A 38 7.16 -4.91 -2.66
CA GLN A 38 7.53 -5.63 -3.88
C GLN A 38 7.39 -4.73 -5.11
N TYR A 39 8.14 -5.06 -6.16
CA TYR A 39 8.10 -4.35 -7.44
C TYR A 39 7.40 -5.21 -8.48
N PHE A 40 6.52 -4.60 -9.24
CA PHE A 40 5.78 -5.24 -10.32
C PHE A 40 6.01 -4.46 -11.60
N SER A 41 6.50 -5.13 -12.64
CA SER A 41 6.70 -4.53 -13.94
C SER A 41 5.58 -4.93 -14.89
N GLY A 42 5.10 -3.94 -15.65
CA GLY A 42 4.05 -4.10 -16.63
C GLY A 42 4.51 -3.71 -18.03
N PHE A 43 3.85 -4.28 -19.03
CA PHE A 43 4.09 -3.97 -20.43
C PHE A 43 2.78 -3.55 -21.09
N GLY A 44 2.87 -2.58 -22.01
CA GLY A 44 1.72 -2.06 -22.71
C GLY A 44 2.09 -1.60 -24.10
N THR A 45 1.10 -1.63 -24.99
CA THR A 45 1.19 -1.03 -26.32
C THR A 45 0.04 -0.07 -26.52
N GLY A 46 0.21 0.88 -27.43
CA GLY A 46 -0.82 1.88 -27.69
C GLY A 46 -0.51 2.72 -28.93
N SER A 47 -1.53 3.41 -29.44
CA SER A 47 -1.39 4.32 -30.59
C SER A 47 -0.67 5.63 -30.25
N SER A 48 -0.53 5.94 -28.95
CA SER A 48 0.24 7.06 -28.42
C SER A 48 1.05 6.64 -27.21
N VAL A 49 2.07 7.43 -26.86
CA VAL A 49 2.88 7.26 -25.63
C VAL A 49 1.99 7.09 -24.41
N TRP A 50 1.00 7.97 -24.23
CA TRP A 50 0.10 7.95 -23.08
C TRP A 50 -0.73 6.66 -23.00
N THR A 51 -1.28 6.19 -24.14
CA THR A 51 -2.05 4.94 -24.16
C THR A 51 -1.19 3.71 -23.87
N ALA A 52 0.04 3.67 -24.39
CA ALA A 52 0.97 2.57 -24.12
C ALA A 52 1.38 2.52 -22.64
N GLU A 53 1.69 3.67 -22.04
CA GLU A 53 2.02 3.78 -20.61
C GLU A 53 0.83 3.42 -19.72
N SER A 54 -0.36 3.92 -20.03
CA SER A 54 -1.59 3.59 -19.29
C SER A 54 -1.88 2.09 -19.31
N SER A 55 -1.71 1.45 -20.47
CA SER A 55 -1.83 0.00 -20.60
C SER A 55 -0.76 -0.73 -19.76
N ALA A 56 0.48 -0.26 -19.79
CA ALA A 56 1.58 -0.86 -19.03
C ALA A 56 1.36 -0.74 -17.51
N TYR A 57 0.86 0.41 -17.03
CA TYR A 57 0.52 0.57 -15.62
C TYR A 57 -0.64 -0.34 -15.21
N ASN A 58 -1.68 -0.48 -16.04
CA ASN A 58 -2.77 -1.41 -15.76
C ASN A 58 -2.30 -2.87 -15.68
N ASP A 59 -1.40 -3.30 -16.56
CA ASP A 59 -0.78 -4.63 -16.49
C ASP A 59 0.02 -4.80 -15.18
N ALA A 60 0.85 -3.81 -14.81
CA ALA A 60 1.62 -3.83 -13.56
C ALA A 60 0.72 -3.91 -12.31
N TYR A 61 -0.35 -3.10 -12.25
CA TYR A 61 -1.30 -3.10 -11.14
C TYR A 61 -2.12 -4.39 -11.09
N THR A 62 -2.44 -4.98 -12.24
CA THR A 62 -3.13 -6.27 -12.32
C THR A 62 -2.26 -7.37 -11.72
N LYS A 63 -0.98 -7.43 -12.09
CA LYS A 63 0.01 -8.35 -11.49
C LYS A 63 0.15 -8.16 -9.97
N ALA A 64 0.22 -6.91 -9.52
CA ALA A 64 0.25 -6.59 -8.10
C ALA A 64 -1.01 -7.08 -7.36
N SER A 65 -2.19 -6.91 -7.99
CA SER A 65 -3.47 -7.35 -7.45
C SER A 65 -3.52 -8.88 -7.33
N PHE A 66 -3.01 -9.62 -8.32
CA PHE A 66 -2.87 -11.08 -8.25
C PHE A 66 -1.94 -11.54 -7.12
N ALA A 67 -0.93 -10.73 -6.75
CA ALA A 67 -0.06 -10.99 -5.60
C ALA A 67 -0.64 -10.53 -4.24
N GLY A 68 -1.89 -10.06 -4.23
CA GLY A 68 -2.60 -9.62 -3.03
C GLY A 68 -2.23 -8.22 -2.54
N TYR A 69 -1.69 -7.37 -3.42
CA TYR A 69 -1.47 -5.95 -3.13
C TYR A 69 -2.66 -5.12 -3.60
N ALA A 70 -3.09 -4.17 -2.77
CA ALA A 70 -4.14 -3.25 -3.18
C ALA A 70 -3.55 -2.11 -4.03
N ARG A 71 -4.23 -1.73 -5.12
CA ARG A 71 -3.73 -0.70 -6.07
C ARG A 71 -3.38 0.64 -5.40
N TYR A 72 -4.11 1.02 -4.34
CA TYR A 72 -3.85 2.26 -3.60
C TYR A 72 -2.59 2.22 -2.73
N THR A 73 -2.04 1.03 -2.45
CA THR A 73 -0.76 0.87 -1.76
C THR A 73 0.43 0.81 -2.72
N CYS A 74 0.16 0.94 -4.02
CA CYS A 74 1.16 0.94 -5.07
C CYS A 74 1.52 2.36 -5.51
N ARG A 75 2.81 2.60 -5.78
CA ARG A 75 3.35 3.86 -6.31
C ARG A 75 4.14 3.58 -7.59
N GLN A 76 4.17 4.55 -8.49
CA GLN A 76 5.00 4.46 -9.69
C GLN A 76 6.47 4.53 -9.26
N SER A 77 7.30 3.66 -9.85
CA SER A 77 8.72 3.56 -9.52
C SER A 77 9.56 3.75 -10.78
N GLY A 78 10.40 4.78 -10.76
CA GLY A 78 11.26 5.12 -11.90
C GLY A 78 10.52 5.86 -13.03
N ILE A 79 11.24 6.07 -14.12
CA ILE A 79 10.72 6.70 -15.34
C ILE A 79 10.22 5.58 -16.27
N PRO A 80 8.99 5.66 -16.81
CA PRO A 80 8.50 4.69 -17.78
C PRO A 80 9.39 4.66 -19.02
N TYR A 81 9.74 3.47 -19.49
CA TYR A 81 10.51 3.31 -20.72
C TYR A 81 9.55 3.10 -21.88
N THR A 82 9.34 4.15 -22.67
CA THR A 82 8.44 4.13 -23.82
C THR A 82 9.22 4.35 -25.11
N ARG A 83 8.96 3.51 -26.13
CA ARG A 83 9.56 3.63 -27.46
C ARG A 83 8.53 3.45 -28.54
N GLN A 84 8.71 4.16 -29.64
CA GLN A 84 7.94 3.91 -30.86
C GLN A 84 8.47 2.64 -31.53
N ILE A 85 7.59 1.68 -31.80
CA ILE A 85 7.95 0.41 -32.48
C ILE A 85 7.39 0.34 -33.90
N SER A 86 6.41 1.18 -34.24
CA SER A 86 5.96 1.42 -35.61
C SER A 86 5.39 2.83 -35.75
N PRO A 87 5.14 3.34 -36.97
CA PRO A 87 4.56 4.67 -37.19
C PRO A 87 3.28 4.96 -36.40
N TYR A 88 2.53 3.93 -36.02
CA TYR A 88 1.24 4.04 -35.31
C TYR A 88 1.22 3.26 -33.99
N MET A 89 2.37 2.82 -33.49
CA MET A 89 2.44 1.98 -32.31
C MET A 89 3.63 2.31 -31.41
N TYR A 90 3.30 2.54 -30.15
CA TYR A 90 4.23 2.69 -29.05
C TYR A 90 4.19 1.44 -28.19
N TRP A 91 5.33 1.10 -27.64
CA TRP A 91 5.51 0.07 -26.62
C TRP A 91 6.08 0.74 -25.38
N SER A 92 5.55 0.38 -24.21
CA SER A 92 5.98 0.92 -22.92
C SER A 92 6.22 -0.19 -21.92
N ASN A 93 7.23 0.00 -21.08
CA ASN A 93 7.48 -0.77 -19.88
C ASN A 93 7.52 0.15 -18.65
N VAL A 94 6.80 -0.23 -17.61
CA VAL A 94 6.70 0.54 -16.37
C VAL A 94 6.89 -0.37 -15.18
N THR A 95 7.30 0.21 -14.05
CA THR A 95 7.42 -0.51 -12.78
C THR A 95 6.63 0.24 -11.70
N VAL A 96 5.90 -0.52 -10.88
CA VAL A 96 5.23 -0.01 -9.68
C VAL A 96 5.80 -0.70 -8.45
N SER A 97 5.98 0.05 -7.37
CA SER A 97 6.31 -0.51 -6.05
C SER A 97 5.05 -0.57 -5.21
N CYS A 98 4.74 -1.72 -4.62
CA CYS A 98 3.56 -1.91 -3.79
C CYS A 98 3.98 -2.39 -2.40
N THR A 99 3.39 -1.79 -1.37
CA THR A 99 3.64 -2.19 0.02
C THR A 99 2.37 -2.78 0.62
N LYS A 100 2.47 -3.89 1.35
CA LYS A 100 1.37 -4.42 2.16
C LYS A 100 1.86 -4.70 3.58
N TRP A 101 0.96 -4.57 4.53
CA TRP A 101 1.22 -4.85 5.94
C TRP A 101 0.67 -6.25 6.24
N THR A 102 1.51 -7.13 6.75
CA THR A 102 1.14 -8.48 7.18
C THR A 102 1.27 -8.62 8.69
#